data_AF-U7DC15-F1
#
_entry.id   AF-U7DC15-F1
#
_cell.length_a   1.000
_cell.length_b   1.000
_cell.length_c   1.000
_cell.angle_alpha   90.00
_cell.angle_beta   90.00
_cell.angle_gamma   90.00
#
_symmetry.space_group_name_H-M   'P 1'
#
loop_
_entity.id
_entity.type
_entity.pdbx_description
1 polymer ?
#
loop_
_entity_poly.entity_id
_entity_poly.type
_entity_poly.pdbx_seq_one_letter_code
_entity_poly.pdbx_strand_id
1 'polypeptide(L)'
;MENTFWDNVRSSINAGVAVSKDAINHYSQLGKLKIEKFQAEKRIETAFKDLGQRVYDMKKDGLDASIAADVAVESFVADIDENYAGIARLDSEITELKEREAQEEEPSSQEEQAKKDA
;
A
#
# COMPACT_ATOMS: atom_id res chain seq x y z
N MET A 1 -42.79 3.19 -23.63
CA MET A 1 -42.80 2.08 -22.65
C MET A 1 -42.15 2.62 -21.40
N GLU A 2 -42.92 2.71 -20.32
CA GLU A 2 -42.53 3.34 -19.06
C GLU A 2 -41.52 2.46 -18.32
N ASN A 3 -40.30 2.99 -18.08
CA ASN A 3 -39.36 2.35 -17.17
C ASN A 3 -39.91 2.48 -15.75
N THR A 4 -40.28 1.35 -15.13
CA THR A 4 -40.90 1.34 -13.81
C THR A 4 -39.89 1.70 -12.72
N PHE A 5 -40.32 2.43 -11.69
CA PHE A 5 -39.52 2.69 -10.48
C PHE A 5 -38.88 1.42 -9.90
N TRP A 6 -39.58 0.28 -10.02
CA TRP A 6 -39.08 -1.04 -9.63
C TRP A 6 -37.89 -1.53 -10.47
N ASP A 7 -37.83 -1.21 -11.76
CA ASP A 7 -36.70 -1.56 -12.63
C ASP A 7 -35.48 -0.68 -12.31
N ASN A 8 -35.71 0.58 -11.96
CA ASN A 8 -34.66 1.47 -11.46
C ASN A 8 -34.13 1.00 -10.10
N VAL A 9 -34.98 0.59 -9.16
CA VAL A 9 -34.54 0.04 -7.87
C VAL A 9 -33.80 -1.29 -8.06
N ARG A 10 -34.28 -2.18 -8.93
CA ARG A 10 -33.65 -3.47 -9.19
C ARG A 10 -32.31 -3.33 -9.92
N SER A 11 -32.20 -2.40 -10.86
CA SER A 11 -30.92 -2.06 -11.51
C SER A 11 -29.96 -1.40 -10.53
N SER A 12 -30.43 -0.54 -9.62
CA SER A 12 -29.60 0.07 -8.56
C SER A 12 -29.05 -0.95 -7.57
N ILE A 13 -29.87 -1.92 -7.16
CA ILE A 13 -29.45 -3.01 -6.27
C ILE A 13 -28.50 -3.96 -7.00
N ASN A 14 -28.77 -4.29 -8.26
CA ASN A 14 -27.86 -5.10 -9.06
C ASN A 14 -26.53 -4.38 -9.33
N ALA A 15 -26.53 -3.06 -9.51
CA ALA A 15 -25.32 -2.24 -9.61
C ALA A 15 -24.55 -2.18 -8.27
N GLY A 16 -25.26 -2.10 -7.13
CA GLY A 16 -24.66 -2.16 -5.80
C GLY A 16 -24.12 -3.53 -5.38
N VAL A 17 -24.65 -4.61 -5.95
CA VAL A 17 -24.16 -6.00 -5.76
C VAL A 17 -23.06 -6.36 -6.78
N ALA A 18 -22.97 -5.63 -7.89
CA ALA A 18 -21.92 -5.76 -8.91
C ALA A 18 -20.68 -4.93 -8.59
N VAL A 19 -20.28 -4.84 -7.31
CA VAL A 19 -18.85 -4.69 -7.03
C VAL A 19 -18.20 -5.96 -7.59
N SER A 20 -17.58 -5.84 -8.77
CA SER A 20 -17.04 -6.97 -9.50
C SER A 20 -16.06 -7.74 -8.61
N LYS A 21 -15.94 -9.06 -8.83
CA LYS A 21 -14.90 -9.86 -8.16
C LYS A 21 -13.52 -9.23 -8.33
N ASP A 22 -13.31 -8.53 -9.44
CA ASP A 22 -12.09 -7.78 -9.74
C ASP A 22 -11.91 -6.61 -8.77
N ALA A 23 -12.91 -5.75 -8.58
CA ALA A 23 -12.84 -4.67 -7.58
C ALA A 23 -12.56 -5.20 -6.16
N ILE A 24 -13.18 -6.31 -5.75
CA ILE A 24 -12.93 -6.95 -4.45
C ILE A 24 -11.48 -7.46 -4.35
N ASN A 25 -10.98 -8.11 -5.40
CA ASN A 25 -9.60 -8.60 -5.47
C ASN A 25 -8.59 -7.43 -5.40
N HIS A 26 -8.86 -6.31 -6.08
CA HIS A 26 -8.01 -5.13 -6.09
C HIS A 26 -7.95 -4.44 -4.73
N TYR A 27 -9.10 -4.20 -4.08
CA TYR A 27 -9.11 -3.65 -2.72
C TYR A 27 -8.40 -4.58 -1.72
N SER A 28 -8.51 -5.90 -1.90
CA SER A 28 -7.76 -6.88 -1.10
C SER A 28 -6.25 -6.76 -1.32
N GLN A 29 -5.80 -6.63 -2.57
CA GLN A 29 -4.38 -6.46 -2.91
C GLN A 29 -3.83 -5.13 -2.37
N LEU A 30 -4.53 -4.02 -2.60
CA LEU A 30 -4.16 -2.71 -2.07
C LEU A 30 -4.09 -2.72 -0.54
N GLY A 31 -5.06 -3.38 0.12
CA GLY A 31 -5.07 -3.57 1.56
C GLY A 31 -3.84 -4.35 2.05
N LYS A 32 -3.48 -5.45 1.39
CA LYS A 32 -2.28 -6.24 1.72
C LYS A 32 -1.00 -5.42 1.62
N LEU A 33 -0.81 -4.70 0.51
CA LEU A 33 0.38 -3.87 0.31
C LEU A 33 0.49 -2.76 1.37
N LYS A 34 -0.62 -2.12 1.73
CA LYS A 34 -0.64 -1.12 2.80
C LYS A 34 -0.29 -1.70 4.17
N ILE A 35 -0.78 -2.91 4.48
CA ILE A 35 -0.43 -3.61 5.73
C ILE A 35 1.05 -3.97 5.72
N GLU A 36 1.59 -4.45 4.60
CA GLU A 36 3.00 -4.78 4.46
C GLU A 36 3.88 -3.54 4.64
N LYS A 37 3.49 -2.42 4.03
CA LYS A 37 4.16 -1.12 4.22
C LYS A 37 4.16 -0.70 5.68
N PHE A 38 3.01 -0.76 6.34
CA PHE A 38 2.90 -0.44 7.77
C PHE A 38 3.78 -1.33 8.64
N GLN A 39 3.88 -2.63 8.31
CA GLN A 39 4.78 -3.54 9.03
C GLN A 39 6.25 -3.16 8.82
N ALA A 40 6.65 -2.79 7.60
CA ALA A 40 8.00 -2.31 7.33
C ALA A 40 8.32 -1.01 8.11
N GLU A 41 7.37 -0.07 8.15
CA GLU A 41 7.49 1.15 8.97
C GLU A 41 7.68 0.81 10.47
N LYS A 42 6.93 -0.16 11.00
CA LYS A 42 7.10 -0.63 12.38
C LYS A 42 8.41 -1.34 12.65
N ARG A 43 8.97 -2.04 11.66
CA ARG A 43 10.31 -2.63 11.77
C ARG A 43 11.37 -1.54 11.84
N ILE A 44 11.26 -0.50 11.02
CA ILE A 44 12.16 0.69 11.06
C ILE A 44 12.10 1.38 12.42
N GLU A 45 10.90 1.66 12.94
CA GLU A 45 10.74 2.28 14.27
C GLU A 45 11.44 1.44 15.36
N THR A 46 11.29 0.13 15.30
CA THR A 46 11.91 -0.80 16.25
C THR A 46 13.43 -0.79 16.11
N ALA A 47 13.95 -0.91 14.88
CA ALA A 47 15.38 -0.90 14.60
C ALA A 47 16.05 0.41 15.03
N PHE A 48 15.42 1.57 14.81
CA PHE A 48 15.94 2.85 15.30
C PHE A 48 16.00 2.93 16.82
N LYS A 49 14.98 2.39 17.51
CA LYS A 49 14.97 2.34 18.97
C LYS A 49 16.11 1.48 19.50
N ASP A 50 16.28 0.29 18.93
CA ASP A 50 17.30 -0.67 19.36
C ASP A 50 18.72 -0.16 19.02
N LEU A 51 18.90 0.45 17.86
CA LEU A 51 20.12 1.15 17.46
C LEU A 51 20.46 2.28 18.44
N GLY A 52 19.50 3.15 18.74
CA GLY A 52 19.69 4.26 19.68
C GLY A 52 20.07 3.78 21.08
N GLN A 53 19.41 2.72 21.57
CA GLN A 53 19.73 2.10 22.85
C GLN A 53 21.16 1.52 22.84
N ARG A 54 21.53 0.77 21.79
CA ARG A 54 22.86 0.16 21.65
C ARG A 54 23.96 1.22 21.64
N VAL A 55 23.80 2.26 20.83
CA VAL A 55 24.75 3.38 20.73
C VAL A 55 24.88 4.11 22.07
N TYR A 56 23.76 4.35 22.75
CA TYR A 56 23.76 4.99 24.07
C TYR A 56 24.52 4.16 25.12
N ASP A 57 24.27 2.85 25.18
CA ASP A 57 24.94 1.95 26.11
C ASP A 57 26.45 1.90 25.85
N MET A 58 26.86 1.77 24.58
CA MET A 58 28.28 1.80 24.21
C MET A 58 28.96 3.11 24.61
N LYS A 59 28.28 4.24 24.43
CA LYS A 59 28.79 5.55 24.84
C LYS A 59 28.92 5.67 26.35
N LYS A 60 27.95 5.14 27.10
CA LYS A 60 27.99 5.11 28.56
C LYS A 60 29.17 4.27 29.08
N ASP A 61 29.50 3.20 28.37
CA ASP A 61 30.61 2.30 28.68
C ASP A 61 31.98 2.82 28.18
N GLY A 62 32.03 4.00 27.55
CA GLY A 62 33.25 4.61 27.02
C GLY A 62 33.80 3.93 25.76
N LEU A 63 32.94 3.24 25.01
CA LEU A 63 33.27 2.51 23.79
C LEU A 63 32.99 3.31 22.51
N ASP A 64 33.01 4.65 22.58
CA ASP A 64 32.66 5.55 21.49
C ASP A 64 33.40 5.23 20.17
N ALA A 65 34.70 4.92 20.27
CA ALA A 65 35.53 4.60 19.11
C ALA A 65 35.14 3.27 18.42
N SER A 66 34.42 2.39 19.11
CA SER A 66 34.04 1.07 18.62
C SER A 66 32.63 1.01 18.03
N ILE A 67 31.82 2.07 18.16
CA ILE A 67 30.42 2.10 17.71
C ILE A 67 30.30 1.75 16.22
N ALA A 68 31.17 2.32 15.38
CA ALA A 68 31.13 2.09 13.94
C ALA A 68 31.54 0.66 13.52
N ALA A 69 32.23 -0.08 14.38
CA ALA A 69 32.64 -1.46 14.15
C ALA A 69 31.75 -2.46 14.90
N ASP A 70 30.71 -1.99 15.59
CA ASP A 70 29.80 -2.86 16.32
C ASP A 70 28.85 -3.57 15.36
N VAL A 71 28.89 -4.90 15.37
CA VAL A 71 28.11 -5.75 14.47
C VAL A 71 26.60 -5.52 14.64
N ALA A 72 26.14 -5.24 15.85
CA ALA A 72 24.72 -4.97 16.07
C ALA A 72 24.30 -3.62 15.48
N VAL A 73 25.13 -2.58 15.65
CA VAL A 73 24.92 -1.27 14.99
C VAL A 73 24.85 -1.42 13.47
N GLU A 74 25.80 -2.14 12.86
CA GLU A 74 25.80 -2.39 11.42
C GLU A 74 24.54 -3.14 10.96
N SER A 75 24.14 -4.18 11.70
CA SER A 75 22.91 -4.94 11.41
C SER A 75 21.66 -4.07 11.47
N PHE A 76 21.52 -3.21 12.49
CA PHE A 76 20.36 -2.33 12.60
C PHE A 76 20.30 -1.31 11.46
N VAL A 77 21.44 -0.78 11.03
CA VAL A 77 21.51 0.14 9.88
C VAL A 77 21.10 -0.59 8.61
N ALA A 78 21.61 -1.80 8.38
CA ALA A 78 21.24 -2.61 7.23
C ALA A 78 19.74 -2.94 7.21
N ASP A 79 19.18 -3.31 8.36
CA ASP A 79 17.74 -3.58 8.50
C ASP A 79 16.90 -2.32 8.18
N ILE A 80 17.33 -1.15 8.64
CA ILE A 80 16.66 0.13 8.34
C ILE A 80 16.68 0.41 6.84
N ASP A 81 17.84 0.27 6.20
CA ASP A 81 18.01 0.51 4.76
C ASP A 81 17.18 -0.46 3.91
N GLU A 82 17.18 -1.75 4.27
CA GLU A 82 16.37 -2.77 3.60
C GLU A 82 14.88 -2.45 3.70
N ASN A 83 14.38 -2.09 4.89
CA ASN A 83 12.98 -1.75 5.06
C ASN A 83 12.60 -0.44 4.33
N TYR A 84 13.50 0.55 4.25
CA TYR A 84 13.25 1.75 3.43
C TYR A 84 13.16 1.42 1.93
N ALA A 85 14.06 0.58 1.42
CA ALA A 85 13.99 0.10 0.05
C ALA A 85 12.69 -0.69 -0.21
N GLY A 86 12.29 -1.52 0.76
CA GLY A 86 11.02 -2.25 0.74
C GLY A 86 9.80 -1.33 0.67
N ILE A 87 9.77 -0.26 1.48
CA ILE A 87 8.71 0.75 1.45
C ILE A 87 8.64 1.44 0.09
N ALA A 88 9.78 1.86 -0.46
CA ALA A 88 9.83 2.50 -1.77
C ALA A 88 9.26 1.60 -2.88
N ARG A 89 9.58 0.30 -2.85
CA ARG A 89 9.00 -0.69 -3.75
C ARG A 89 7.49 -0.80 -3.57
N LEU A 90 7.01 -0.95 -2.33
CA LEU A 90 5.58 -1.05 -2.02
C LEU A 90 4.80 0.21 -2.45
N ASP A 91 5.40 1.40 -2.32
CA ASP A 91 4.80 2.64 -2.80
C ASP A 91 4.69 2.70 -4.32
N SER A 92 5.68 2.16 -5.06
CA SER A 92 5.58 1.98 -6.52
C SER A 92 4.42 1.05 -6.87
N GLU A 93 4.35 -0.12 -6.23
CA GLU A 93 3.29 -1.11 -6.49
C GLU A 93 1.88 -0.56 -6.17
N ILE A 94 1.73 0.19 -5.08
CA ILE A 94 0.49 0.87 -4.72
C ILE A 94 0.11 1.93 -5.77
N THR A 95 1.09 2.68 -6.28
CA THR A 95 0.87 3.71 -7.29
C THR A 95 0.43 3.08 -8.61
N GLU A 96 1.14 2.05 -9.07
CA GLU A 96 0.80 1.30 -10.30
C GLU A 96 -0.57 0.62 -10.22
N LEU A 97 -0.99 0.15 -9.05
CA LEU A 97 -2.34 -0.38 -8.85
C LEU A 97 -3.40 0.71 -9.00
N LYS A 98 -3.20 1.88 -8.38
CA LYS A 98 -4.13 3.01 -8.48
C LYS A 98 -4.21 3.58 -9.90
N GLU A 99 -3.09 3.64 -10.61
CA GLU A 99 -3.06 4.12 -11.99
C GLU A 99 -3.79 3.18 -12.94
N ARG A 100 -3.66 1.85 -12.73
CA ARG A 100 -4.47 0.86 -13.46
C ARG A 100 -5.96 1.03 -13.20
N GLU A 101 -6.36 1.26 -11.95
CA GLU A 101 -7.76 1.55 -11.59
C GLU A 101 -8.30 2.77 -12.36
N ALA A 102 -7.53 3.86 -12.42
CA ALA A 102 -7.95 5.08 -13.13
C ALA A 102 -8.11 4.87 -14.65
N GLN A 103 -7.32 3.99 -15.26
CA GLN A 103 -7.39 3.70 -16.70
C GLN A 103 -8.53 2.73 -17.05
N GLU A 104 -8.91 1.84 -16.14
CA GLU A 104 -10.01 0.88 -16.36
C GLU A 104 -11.41 1.51 -16.20
N GLU A 105 -11.54 2.64 -15.50
CA GLU A 105 -12.82 3.37 -15.39
C GLU A 105 -13.19 4.19 -16.64
N GLU A 106 -12.22 4.69 -17.41
CA GLU A 106 -12.48 5.53 -18.60
C GLU A 106 -13.13 4.83 -19.81
N PRO A 107 -12.81 3.58 -20.21
CA PRO A 107 -13.36 2.98 -21.43
C PRO A 107 -14.87 2.68 -21.39
N SER A 108 -15.48 2.64 -20.20
CA SER A 108 -16.93 2.34 -20.07
C SER A 108 -17.85 3.51 -20.42
N SER A 109 -17.34 4.75 -20.31
CA SER A 109 -18.14 5.96 -20.49
C SER A 109 -18.33 6.36 -21.97
N GLN A 110 -17.44 5.92 -22.87
CA GLN A 110 -17.51 6.24 -24.29
C GLN A 110 -18.39 5.26 -25.09
N GLU A 111 -18.43 3.98 -24.73
CA GLU A 111 -19.34 3.00 -25.36
C GLU A 111 -20.81 3.23 -24.98
N GLU A 112 -21.09 3.80 -23.81
CA GLU A 112 -22.46 4.07 -23.36
C GLU A 112 -23.04 5.37 -23.97
N GLN A 113 -22.20 6.33 -24.38
CA GLN A 113 -22.61 7.49 -25.18
C GLN A 113 -22.83 7.11 -26.65
N ALA A 114 -21.99 6.25 -27.24
CA ALA A 114 -22.15 5.82 -28.64
C ALA A 114 -23.44 5.00 -28.90
N LYS A 115 -24.03 4.38 -27.87
CA LYS A 115 -25.32 3.66 -27.96
C LYS A 115 -26.55 4.53 -27.66
N LYS A 116 -26.37 5.75 -27.14
CA LYS A 116 -27.47 6.72 -26.95
C LYS A 116 -27.64 7.64 -28.14
N ASP A 117 -26.60 7.82 -28.95
CA ASP A 117 -26.60 8.68 -30.14
C ASP A 117 -26.81 7.90 -31.46
N ALA A 118 -26.99 6.57 -31.41
CA ALA A 118 -27.31 5.69 -32.54
C ALA A 118 -28.74 5.13 -32.42
#